data_AF-A0A7V2HF63-F1
#
_entry.id   AF-A0A7V2HF63-F1
#
_cell.length_a   1.000
_cell.length_b   1.000
_cell.length_c   1.000
_cell.angle_alpha   90.00
_cell.angle_beta   90.00
_cell.angle_gamma   90.00
#
_symmetry.space_group_name_H-M   'P 1'
#
loop_
_entity.id
_entity.type
_entity.pdbx_description
1 polymer ?
#
loop_
_entity_poly.entity_id
_entity_poly.type
_entity_poly.pdbx_seq_one_letter_code
_entity_poly.pdbx_strand_id
1 'polypeptide(L)'
;MKKLWIGAAFLAGLGAGWMTSWSVRRQALERQAEIEKFKSVERELRSRLDALERERAAAAPETPEVGPRPPVPASPPASPPPRITADDPVTRQELVRLLNEKNEKLAAAENNLASLQNRLHELEERASSLTAEQTRLAESEKQLQERLNGATRLTEVLQADMKQRNERLAQLEVANQELRKRSEEAGRQFARFSQISEDLIDLSRRREAYMNNIIRRYREATDQFRTLALRFDNPRDATGSSSQDLSRIQNVISLADEDMRQLQALNAQATRLQRELSVARK
;
A
#
# COMPACT_ATOMS: atom_id res chain seq x y z
N MET A 1 12.07 39.43 15.52
CA MET A 1 12.79 38.59 14.53
C MET A 1 12.52 37.09 14.60
N LYS A 2 11.93 36.51 15.66
CA LYS A 2 11.67 35.05 15.75
C LYS A 2 10.39 34.54 15.03
N LYS A 3 9.47 35.43 14.61
CA LYS A 3 8.20 35.04 13.96
C LYS A 3 8.31 34.75 12.45
N LEU A 4 9.43 35.10 11.80
CA LEU A 4 9.64 34.88 10.36
C LEU A 4 10.16 33.47 10.02
N TRP A 5 10.71 32.74 10.98
CA TRP A 5 11.28 31.40 10.74
C TRP A 5 10.25 30.27 10.76
N ILE A 6 9.10 30.45 11.41
CA ILE A 6 8.06 29.41 11.53
C ILE A 6 7.27 29.28 10.21
N GLY A 7 7.15 30.36 9.42
CA GLY A 7 6.48 30.33 8.11
C GLY A 7 7.29 29.57 7.02
N ALA A 8 8.62 29.60 7.09
CA ALA A 8 9.48 28.95 6.10
C ALA A 8 9.47 27.41 6.25
N ALA A 9 9.32 26.89 7.47
CA ALA A 9 9.27 25.44 7.71
C ALA A 9 7.97 24.80 7.20
N PHE A 10 6.85 25.53 7.20
CA PHE A 10 5.55 25.01 6.72
C PHE A 10 5.48 24.92 5.19
N LEU A 11 6.16 25.80 4.46
CA LEU A 11 6.24 25.75 2.99
C LEU A 11 7.18 24.64 2.48
N ALA A 12 8.22 24.29 3.24
CA ALA A 12 9.10 23.16 2.91
C ALA A 12 8.42 21.79 3.07
N GLY A 13 7.51 21.64 4.04
CA GLY A 13 6.76 20.39 4.26
C GLY A 13 5.73 20.06 3.16
N LEU A 14 5.13 21.08 2.53
CA LEU A 14 4.17 20.89 1.44
C LEU A 14 4.86 20.53 0.10
N GLY A 15 6.06 21.05 -0.16
CA GLY A 15 6.84 20.70 -1.36
C GLY A 15 7.33 19.25 -1.38
N ALA A 16 7.69 18.70 -0.22
CA ALA A 16 8.18 17.32 -0.10
C ALA A 16 7.08 16.27 -0.36
N GLY A 17 5.83 16.54 0.01
CA GLY A 17 4.70 15.63 -0.26
C GLY A 17 4.28 15.59 -1.74
N TRP A 18 4.49 16.68 -2.48
CA TRP A 18 4.18 16.73 -3.92
C TRP A 18 5.21 15.96 -4.74
N MET A 19 6.49 16.01 -4.39
CA MET A 19 7.52 15.25 -5.13
C MET A 19 7.41 13.73 -4.94
N THR A 20 7.00 13.26 -3.76
CA THR A 20 6.82 11.82 -3.51
C THR A 20 5.57 11.25 -4.18
N SER A 21 4.47 12.01 -4.25
CA SER A 21 3.28 11.57 -5.00
C SER A 21 3.51 11.51 -6.52
N TRP A 22 4.32 12.43 -7.06
CA TRP A 22 4.66 12.45 -8.49
C TRP A 22 5.56 11.28 -8.91
N SER A 23 6.54 10.90 -8.07
CA SER A 23 7.43 9.76 -8.37
C SER A 23 6.70 8.42 -8.34
N VAL A 24 5.77 8.22 -7.40
CA VAL A 24 4.93 7.02 -7.32
C VAL A 24 4.01 6.90 -8.55
N ARG A 25 3.45 8.02 -9.01
CA ARG A 25 2.58 8.03 -10.19
C ARG A 25 3.35 7.70 -11.47
N ARG A 26 4.61 8.15 -11.58
CA ARG A 26 5.49 7.80 -12.70
C ARG A 26 5.85 6.32 -12.72
N GLN A 27 6.20 5.76 -11.57
CA GLN A 27 6.46 4.31 -11.46
C GLN A 27 5.20 3.46 -11.77
N ALA A 28 4.01 3.93 -11.42
CA ALA A 28 2.77 3.24 -11.77
C ALA A 28 2.53 3.20 -13.29
N LEU A 29 2.85 4.28 -14.01
CA LEU A 29 2.73 4.34 -15.48
C LEU A 29 3.75 3.44 -16.17
N GLU A 30 4.99 3.39 -15.67
CA GLU A 30 6.03 2.49 -16.20
C GLU A 30 5.62 1.01 -16.01
N ARG A 31 5.09 0.65 -14.83
CA ARG A 31 4.55 -0.69 -14.58
C ARG A 31 3.35 -1.05 -15.47
N GLN A 32 2.46 -0.10 -15.74
CA GLN A 32 1.34 -0.32 -16.66
C GLN A 32 1.82 -0.58 -18.10
N ALA A 33 2.85 0.15 -18.55
CA ALA A 33 3.44 -0.05 -19.87
C ALA A 33 4.12 -1.43 -19.99
N GLU A 34 4.77 -1.91 -18.94
CA GLU A 34 5.34 -3.27 -18.90
C GLU A 34 4.25 -4.34 -18.93
N ILE A 35 3.16 -4.18 -18.17
CA ILE A 35 2.03 -5.11 -18.18
C ILE A 35 1.40 -5.21 -19.57
N GLU A 36 1.23 -4.10 -20.28
CA GLU A 36 0.70 -4.13 -21.65
C GLU A 36 1.64 -4.83 -22.63
N LYS A 37 2.97 -4.66 -22.47
CA LYS A 37 3.96 -5.42 -23.25
C LYS A 37 3.83 -6.92 -22.98
N PHE A 38 3.75 -7.34 -21.71
CA PHE A 38 3.57 -8.76 -21.38
C PHE A 38 2.28 -9.35 -21.95
N LYS A 39 1.15 -8.62 -21.88
CA LYS A 39 -0.11 -9.06 -22.49
C LYS A 39 -0.02 -9.18 -24.02
N SER A 40 0.77 -8.33 -24.68
CA SER A 40 0.97 -8.41 -26.13
C SER A 40 1.77 -9.65 -26.52
N VAL A 41 2.83 -9.97 -25.75
CA VAL A 41 3.64 -11.18 -25.94
C VAL A 41 2.82 -12.44 -25.66
N GLU A 42 1.97 -12.43 -24.62
CA GLU A 42 1.09 -13.56 -24.32
C GLU A 42 0.09 -13.82 -25.46
N ARG A 43 -0.50 -12.77 -26.03
CA ARG A 43 -1.38 -12.88 -27.20
C ARG A 43 -0.63 -13.44 -28.41
N GLU A 44 0.60 -12.99 -28.65
CA GLU A 44 1.43 -13.49 -29.74
C GLU A 44 1.76 -14.97 -29.54
N LEU A 45 2.18 -15.39 -28.35
CA LEU A 45 2.48 -16.79 -28.05
C LEU A 45 1.25 -17.69 -28.19
N ARG A 46 0.08 -17.25 -27.71
CA ARG A 46 -1.19 -17.98 -27.91
C ARG A 46 -1.51 -18.14 -29.40
N SER A 47 -1.35 -17.07 -30.20
CA SER A 47 -1.59 -17.14 -31.64
C SER A 47 -0.62 -18.09 -32.36
N ARG A 48 0.64 -18.18 -31.90
CA ARG A 48 1.63 -19.13 -32.43
C ARG A 48 1.30 -20.57 -32.04
N LEU A 49 0.81 -20.81 -30.82
CA LEU A 49 0.34 -22.13 -30.41
C LEU A 49 -0.87 -22.57 -31.25
N ASP A 50 -1.86 -21.70 -31.43
CA ASP A 50 -3.02 -21.99 -32.28
C ASP A 50 -2.61 -22.27 -33.74
N ALA A 51 -1.60 -21.55 -34.25
CA ALA A 51 -1.06 -21.78 -35.59
C ALA A 51 -0.36 -23.15 -35.70
N LEU A 52 0.46 -23.52 -34.71
CA LEU A 52 1.13 -24.83 -34.66
C LEU A 52 0.15 -25.99 -34.47
N GLU A 53 -0.93 -25.81 -33.69
CA GLU A 53 -2.00 -26.80 -33.56
C GLU A 53 -2.73 -27.00 -34.90
N ARG A 54 -2.99 -25.92 -35.64
CA ARG A 54 -3.57 -26.02 -36.99
C ARG A 54 -2.63 -26.68 -37.99
N GLU A 55 -1.32 -26.38 -37.93
CA GLU A 55 -0.32 -27.06 -38.76
C GLU A 55 -0.24 -28.55 -38.42
N ARG A 56 -0.29 -28.93 -37.13
CA ARG A 56 -0.35 -30.35 -36.72
C ARG A 56 -1.64 -31.03 -37.16
N ALA A 57 -2.78 -30.35 -37.07
CA ALA A 57 -4.06 -30.88 -37.55
C ALA A 57 -4.08 -31.03 -39.08
N ALA A 58 -3.43 -30.13 -39.82
CA ALA A 58 -3.29 -30.22 -41.27
C ALA A 58 -2.23 -31.22 -41.73
N ALA A 59 -1.21 -31.47 -40.90
CA ALA A 59 -0.12 -32.42 -41.15
C ALA A 59 -0.38 -33.81 -40.55
N ALA A 60 -1.58 -34.09 -40.03
CA ALA A 60 -1.98 -35.45 -39.67
C ALA A 60 -2.41 -36.20 -40.95
N PRO A 61 -1.58 -37.09 -41.52
CA PRO A 61 -2.04 -37.97 -42.57
C PRO A 61 -3.06 -38.94 -41.98
N GLU A 62 -4.19 -39.10 -42.67
CA GLU A 62 -5.07 -40.25 -42.50
C GLU A 62 -4.21 -41.50 -42.64
N THR A 63 -3.93 -42.18 -41.53
CA THR A 63 -3.35 -43.52 -41.55
C THR A 63 -4.41 -44.47 -42.08
N PRO A 64 -4.24 -45.09 -43.26
CA PRO A 64 -5.09 -46.20 -43.62
C PRO A 64 -4.74 -47.38 -42.69
N GLU A 65 -5.77 -47.92 -42.04
CA GLU A 65 -5.77 -49.22 -41.38
C GLU A 65 -5.09 -50.26 -42.27
N VAL A 66 -3.91 -50.72 -41.90
CA VAL A 66 -3.31 -51.93 -42.47
C VAL A 66 -3.81 -53.10 -41.65
N GLY A 67 -4.71 -53.87 -42.28
CA GLY A 67 -5.37 -55.04 -41.73
C GLY A 67 -4.44 -56.22 -41.38
N PRO A 68 -5.05 -57.30 -40.86
CA PRO A 68 -4.34 -58.38 -40.19
C PRO A 68 -3.50 -59.24 -41.14
N ARG A 69 -2.29 -59.53 -40.65
CA ARG A 69 -1.29 -60.48 -41.16
C ARG A 69 -1.91 -61.82 -41.60
N PRO A 70 -1.72 -62.26 -42.86
CA PRO A 70 -2.09 -63.62 -43.27
C PRO A 70 -1.07 -64.66 -42.76
N PRO A 71 -1.51 -65.89 -42.46
CA PRO A 71 -0.65 -66.97 -41.99
C PRO A 71 0.17 -67.58 -43.14
N VAL A 72 1.38 -67.99 -42.78
CA VAL A 72 2.36 -68.70 -43.61
C VAL A 72 1.74 -70.00 -44.17
N PRO A 73 1.73 -70.24 -45.50
CA PRO A 73 1.45 -71.57 -46.03
C PRO A 73 2.69 -72.46 -45.87
N ALA A 74 2.50 -73.58 -45.16
CA ALA A 74 3.41 -74.71 -45.15
C ALA A 74 3.62 -75.24 -46.58
N SER A 75 4.88 -75.43 -46.96
CA SER A 75 5.24 -76.18 -48.17
C SER A 75 5.69 -77.61 -47.79
N PRO A 76 5.19 -78.65 -48.50
CA PRO A 76 5.40 -80.08 -48.25
C PRO A 76 6.72 -80.62 -48.89
N PRO A 77 7.04 -81.94 -48.83
CA PRO A 77 8.39 -82.45 -48.63
C PRO A 77 9.28 -82.45 -49.88
N ALA A 78 10.59 -82.44 -49.62
CA ALA A 78 11.65 -82.66 -50.58
C ALA A 78 11.44 -83.95 -51.39
N SER A 79 11.35 -83.81 -52.71
CA SER A 79 11.48 -84.90 -53.67
C SER A 79 12.97 -85.11 -54.04
N PRO A 80 13.40 -86.35 -54.34
CA PRO A 80 14.80 -86.69 -54.55
C PRO A 80 15.35 -86.12 -55.88
N PRO A 81 16.67 -85.87 -55.99
CA PRO A 81 17.26 -85.34 -57.22
C PRO A 81 17.20 -86.37 -58.36
N PRO A 82 16.98 -85.96 -59.63
CA PRO A 82 17.19 -86.84 -60.76
C PRO A 82 18.69 -87.12 -60.91
N ARG A 83 19.05 -88.39 -61.09
CA ARG A 83 20.36 -88.79 -61.63
C ARG A 83 20.44 -88.26 -63.06
N ILE A 84 21.21 -87.19 -63.27
CA ILE A 84 21.59 -86.73 -64.60
C ILE A 84 22.92 -87.40 -64.93
N THR A 85 22.87 -88.33 -65.88
CA THR A 85 24.04 -88.82 -66.59
C THR A 85 24.64 -87.69 -67.41
N ALA A 86 25.95 -87.49 -67.27
CA ALA A 86 26.73 -86.52 -68.02
C ALA A 86 26.66 -86.81 -69.53
N ASP A 87 26.07 -85.87 -70.29
CA ASP A 87 26.52 -85.40 -71.63
C ASP A 87 25.34 -84.89 -72.47
N ASP A 88 24.76 -83.75 -72.08
CA ASP A 88 23.91 -82.95 -72.97
C ASP A 88 24.25 -81.44 -72.81
N PRO A 89 24.71 -80.73 -73.86
CA PRO A 89 25.18 -79.34 -73.75
C PRO A 89 24.06 -78.32 -73.54
N VAL A 90 22.81 -78.65 -73.89
CA VAL A 90 21.63 -77.78 -73.76
C VAL A 90 21.16 -77.66 -72.30
N THR A 91 21.16 -78.77 -71.56
CA THR A 91 20.77 -78.80 -70.13
C THR A 91 21.79 -78.09 -69.22
N ARG A 92 23.08 -78.14 -69.57
CA ARG A 92 24.12 -77.34 -68.88
C ARG A 92 23.91 -75.83 -69.06
N GLN A 93 23.53 -75.38 -70.26
CA GLN A 93 23.28 -73.95 -70.49
C GLN A 93 22.04 -73.45 -69.74
N GLU A 94 21.00 -74.27 -69.63
CA GLU A 94 19.79 -73.94 -68.88
C GLU A 94 20.05 -73.89 -67.36
N LEU A 95 20.84 -74.83 -66.82
CA LEU A 95 21.29 -74.79 -65.43
C LEU A 95 22.14 -73.54 -65.13
N VAL A 96 23.04 -73.14 -66.05
CA VAL A 96 23.83 -71.91 -65.90
C VAL A 96 22.94 -70.67 -65.91
N ARG A 97 21.91 -70.60 -66.78
CA ARG A 97 20.93 -69.49 -66.77
C ARG A 97 20.15 -69.43 -65.46
N LEU A 98 19.70 -70.58 -64.96
CA LEU A 98 18.96 -70.66 -63.71
C LEU A 98 19.86 -70.26 -62.51
N LEU A 99 21.14 -70.64 -62.53
CA LEU A 99 22.12 -70.24 -61.51
C LEU A 99 22.36 -68.72 -61.56
N ASN A 100 22.49 -68.12 -62.74
CA ASN A 100 22.60 -66.68 -62.90
C ASN A 100 21.35 -65.94 -62.41
N GLU A 101 20.14 -66.42 -62.75
CA GLU A 101 18.88 -65.84 -62.27
C GLU A 101 18.76 -65.93 -60.74
N LYS A 102 19.20 -67.06 -60.14
CA LYS A 102 19.24 -67.21 -58.68
C LYS A 102 20.27 -66.28 -58.05
N ASN A 103 21.44 -66.10 -58.67
CA ASN A 103 22.46 -65.17 -58.21
C ASN A 103 21.97 -63.71 -58.28
N GLU A 104 21.28 -63.33 -59.35
CA GLU A 104 20.65 -62.01 -59.48
C GLU A 104 19.58 -61.79 -58.41
N LYS A 105 18.74 -62.81 -58.15
CA LYS A 105 17.72 -62.76 -57.08
C LYS A 105 18.35 -62.67 -55.68
N LEU A 106 19.45 -63.37 -55.42
CA LEU A 106 20.20 -63.27 -54.17
C LEU A 106 20.81 -61.89 -54.00
N ALA A 107 21.49 -61.37 -55.02
CA ALA A 107 22.05 -60.02 -55.00
C ALA A 107 20.95 -58.94 -54.81
N ALA A 108 19.79 -59.09 -55.45
CA ALA A 108 18.65 -58.21 -55.25
C ALA A 108 18.08 -58.31 -53.82
N ALA A 109 17.99 -59.51 -53.26
CA ALA A 109 17.56 -59.73 -51.89
C ALA A 109 18.55 -59.14 -50.86
N GLU A 110 19.86 -59.29 -51.10
CA GLU A 110 20.92 -58.69 -50.28
C GLU A 110 20.87 -57.16 -50.30
N ASN A 111 20.70 -56.56 -51.47
CA ASN A 111 20.53 -55.10 -51.59
C ASN A 111 19.26 -54.60 -50.86
N ASN A 112 18.16 -55.34 -50.96
CA ASN A 112 16.93 -55.02 -50.22
C ASN A 112 17.11 -55.16 -48.71
N LEU A 113 17.83 -56.19 -48.26
CA LEU A 113 18.12 -56.41 -46.84
C LEU A 113 19.00 -55.27 -46.30
N ALA A 114 20.05 -54.88 -47.02
CA ALA A 114 20.88 -53.73 -46.67
C ALA A 114 20.07 -52.42 -46.62
N SER A 115 19.16 -52.20 -47.58
CA SER A 115 18.26 -51.03 -47.57
C SER A 115 17.32 -51.02 -46.36
N LEU A 116 16.75 -52.18 -46.00
CA LEU A 116 15.89 -52.31 -44.82
C LEU A 116 16.67 -52.12 -43.52
N GLN A 117 17.89 -52.63 -43.43
CA GLN A 117 18.78 -52.40 -42.28
C GLN A 117 19.10 -50.91 -42.12
N ASN A 118 19.43 -50.21 -43.21
CA ASN A 118 19.67 -48.77 -43.17
C ASN A 118 18.43 -47.99 -42.70
N ARG A 119 17.23 -48.37 -43.20
CA ARG A 119 15.97 -47.77 -42.75
C ARG A 119 15.66 -48.06 -41.29
N LEU A 120 15.94 -49.28 -40.80
CA LEU A 120 15.78 -49.61 -39.39
C LEU A 120 16.69 -48.76 -38.52
N HIS A 121 17.96 -48.60 -38.92
CA HIS A 121 18.89 -47.74 -38.20
C HIS A 121 18.46 -46.27 -38.18
N GLU A 122 17.98 -45.74 -39.31
CA GLU A 122 17.43 -44.38 -39.41
C GLU A 122 16.18 -44.20 -38.53
N LEU A 123 15.29 -45.19 -38.48
CA LEU A 123 14.11 -45.17 -37.62
C LEU A 123 14.47 -45.28 -36.13
N GLU A 124 15.45 -46.10 -35.78
CA GLU A 124 15.99 -46.21 -34.41
C GLU A 124 16.63 -44.90 -33.96
N GLU A 125 17.41 -44.26 -34.83
CA GLU A 125 18.01 -42.95 -34.55
C GLU A 125 16.93 -41.89 -34.34
N ARG A 126 15.91 -41.82 -35.21
CA ARG A 126 14.76 -40.93 -35.05
C ARG A 126 13.94 -41.21 -33.79
N ALA A 127 13.72 -42.48 -33.44
CA ALA A 127 13.03 -42.84 -32.20
C ALA A 127 13.84 -42.38 -30.97
N SER A 128 15.16 -42.54 -31.01
CA SER A 128 16.04 -42.07 -29.94
C SER A 128 16.05 -40.53 -29.83
N SER A 129 16.04 -39.82 -30.96
CA SER A 129 15.99 -38.35 -30.95
C SER A 129 14.65 -37.83 -30.43
N LEU A 130 13.53 -38.42 -30.86
CA LEU A 130 12.20 -38.05 -30.40
C LEU A 130 12.01 -38.31 -28.91
N THR A 131 12.53 -39.41 -28.38
CA THR A 131 12.48 -39.68 -26.94
C THR A 131 13.33 -38.68 -26.14
N ALA A 132 14.51 -38.29 -26.64
CA ALA A 132 15.33 -37.25 -26.02
C ALA A 132 14.68 -35.85 -26.07
N GLU A 133 13.96 -35.53 -27.14
CA GLU A 133 13.18 -34.29 -27.22
C GLU A 133 11.97 -34.32 -26.27
N GLN A 134 11.28 -35.45 -26.18
CA GLN A 134 10.14 -35.62 -25.28
C GLN A 134 10.55 -35.44 -23.82
N THR A 135 11.68 -36.02 -23.39
CA THR A 135 12.19 -35.84 -22.03
C THR A 135 12.57 -34.39 -21.77
N ARG A 136 13.24 -33.73 -22.72
CA ARG A 136 13.59 -32.31 -22.61
C ARG A 136 12.37 -31.40 -22.52
N LEU A 137 11.33 -31.67 -23.31
CA LEU A 137 10.07 -30.92 -23.26
C LEU A 137 9.38 -31.13 -21.91
N ALA A 138 9.27 -32.37 -21.43
CA ALA A 138 8.67 -32.67 -20.13
C ALA A 138 9.41 -31.98 -18.96
N GLU A 139 10.75 -31.93 -19.00
CA GLU A 139 11.54 -31.17 -18.02
C GLU A 139 11.24 -29.67 -18.09
N SER A 140 11.13 -29.11 -19.30
CA SER A 140 10.82 -27.69 -19.48
C SER A 140 9.41 -27.33 -19.01
N GLU A 141 8.42 -28.19 -19.27
CA GLU A 141 7.05 -28.04 -18.78
C GLU A 141 7.01 -28.05 -17.26
N LYS A 142 7.72 -29.00 -16.64
CA LYS A 142 7.84 -29.06 -15.17
C LYS A 142 8.46 -27.80 -14.59
N GLN A 143 9.54 -27.30 -15.19
CA GLN A 143 10.18 -26.05 -14.76
C GLN A 143 9.25 -24.83 -14.89
N LEU A 144 8.49 -24.74 -15.99
CA LEU A 144 7.50 -23.67 -16.19
C LEU A 144 6.37 -23.77 -15.18
N GLN A 145 5.91 -24.98 -14.86
CA GLN A 145 4.87 -25.22 -13.88
C GLN A 145 5.35 -24.86 -12.45
N GLU A 146 6.58 -25.19 -12.10
CA GLU A 146 7.21 -24.76 -10.84
C GLU A 146 7.33 -23.23 -10.76
N ARG A 147 7.75 -22.56 -11.85
CA ARG A 147 7.80 -21.09 -11.91
C ARG A 147 6.43 -20.45 -11.80
N LEU A 148 5.41 -21.01 -12.45
CA LEU A 148 4.03 -20.54 -12.35
C LEU A 148 3.53 -20.67 -10.92
N ASN A 149 3.72 -21.82 -10.29
CA ASN A 149 3.35 -22.04 -8.90
C ASN A 149 4.07 -21.09 -7.95
N GLY A 150 5.36 -20.82 -8.21
CA GLY A 150 6.14 -19.83 -7.45
C GLY A 150 5.61 -18.40 -7.61
N ALA A 151 5.26 -18.00 -8.84
CA ALA A 151 4.68 -16.69 -9.13
C ALA A 151 3.30 -16.53 -8.47
N THR A 152 2.44 -17.55 -8.54
CA THR A 152 1.12 -17.54 -7.88
C THR A 152 1.26 -17.34 -6.38
N ARG A 153 2.14 -18.10 -5.72
CA ARG A 153 2.41 -17.93 -4.27
C ARG A 153 2.93 -16.52 -3.95
N LEU A 154 3.82 -15.96 -4.78
CA LEU A 154 4.31 -14.60 -4.59
C LEU A 154 3.17 -13.58 -4.72
N THR A 155 2.26 -13.75 -5.67
CA THR A 155 1.10 -12.86 -5.82
C THR A 155 0.15 -12.93 -4.63
N GLU A 156 -0.07 -14.13 -4.07
CA GLU A 156 -0.88 -14.31 -2.86
C GLU A 156 -0.25 -13.62 -1.65
N VAL A 157 1.07 -13.77 -1.46
CA VAL A 157 1.83 -13.11 -0.38
C VAL A 157 1.77 -11.59 -0.54
N LEU A 158 1.99 -11.06 -1.74
CA LEU A 158 1.91 -9.62 -2.00
C LEU A 158 0.49 -9.09 -1.80
N GLN A 159 -0.54 -9.84 -2.18
CA GLN A 159 -1.92 -9.47 -1.94
C GLN A 159 -2.25 -9.44 -0.44
N ALA A 160 -1.74 -10.40 0.33
CA ALA A 160 -1.88 -10.43 1.79
C ALA A 160 -1.15 -9.25 2.46
N ASP A 161 0.08 -8.94 2.06
CA ASP A 161 0.84 -7.79 2.59
C ASP A 161 0.14 -6.47 2.25
N MET A 162 -0.39 -6.30 1.03
CA MET A 162 -1.15 -5.10 0.67
C MET A 162 -2.42 -4.94 1.49
N LYS A 163 -3.16 -6.03 1.77
CA LYS A 163 -4.33 -5.99 2.67
C LYS A 163 -3.92 -5.59 4.09
N GLN A 164 -2.87 -6.21 4.63
CA GLN A 164 -2.37 -5.90 5.96
C GLN A 164 -1.89 -4.45 6.08
N ARG A 165 -1.23 -3.91 5.04
CA ARG A 165 -0.81 -2.51 4.99
C ARG A 165 -2.00 -1.56 4.93
N ASN A 166 -3.03 -1.88 4.16
CA ASN A 166 -4.25 -1.08 4.09
C ASN A 166 -4.98 -1.05 5.45
N GLU A 167 -5.05 -2.18 6.15
CA GLU A 167 -5.61 -2.24 7.52
C GLU A 167 -4.82 -1.36 8.49
N ARG A 168 -3.48 -1.41 8.44
CA ARG A 168 -2.61 -0.54 9.25
C ARG A 168 -2.80 0.93 8.91
N LEU A 169 -2.93 1.28 7.63
CA LEU A 169 -3.20 2.66 7.21
C LEU A 169 -4.54 3.15 7.76
N ALA A 170 -5.60 2.35 7.65
CA ALA A 170 -6.91 2.71 8.22
C ALA A 170 -6.84 2.92 9.74
N GLN A 171 -6.12 2.06 10.48
CA GLN A 171 -5.90 2.23 11.92
C GLN A 171 -5.15 3.53 12.25
N LEU A 172 -4.10 3.85 11.48
CA LEU A 172 -3.33 5.09 11.66
C LEU A 172 -4.16 6.33 11.33
N GLU A 173 -5.04 6.28 10.33
CA GLU A 173 -5.96 7.37 10.00
C GLU A 173 -6.95 7.64 11.13
N VAL A 174 -7.54 6.58 11.71
CA VAL A 174 -8.43 6.69 12.87
C VAL A 174 -7.68 7.28 14.06
N ALA A 175 -6.49 6.78 14.38
CA ALA A 175 -5.66 7.30 15.46
C ALA A 175 -5.26 8.78 15.24
N ASN A 176 -4.97 9.18 14.00
CA ASN A 176 -4.66 10.56 13.67
C ASN A 176 -5.88 11.48 13.86
N GLN A 177 -7.06 11.03 13.42
CA GLN A 177 -8.32 11.77 13.63
C GLN A 177 -8.63 11.93 15.11
N GLU A 178 -8.44 10.87 15.91
CA GLU A 178 -8.63 10.93 17.36
C GLU A 178 -7.64 11.90 18.03
N LEU A 179 -6.36 11.86 17.63
CA LEU A 179 -5.35 12.78 18.14
C LEU A 179 -5.68 14.24 17.80
N ARG A 180 -6.18 14.51 16.58
CA ARG A 180 -6.65 15.85 16.20
C ARG A 180 -7.82 16.31 17.06
N LYS A 181 -8.83 15.46 17.28
CA LYS A 181 -9.96 15.78 18.17
C LYS A 181 -9.50 16.10 19.59
N ARG A 182 -8.62 15.27 20.17
CA ARG A 182 -8.03 15.52 21.50
C ARG A 182 -7.21 16.81 21.54
N SER A 183 -6.47 17.12 20.49
CA SER A 183 -5.71 18.37 20.38
C SER A 183 -6.63 19.59 20.31
N GLU A 184 -7.74 19.51 19.57
CA GLU A 184 -8.74 20.58 19.49
C GLU A 184 -9.45 20.79 20.84
N GLU A 185 -9.81 19.70 21.52
CA GLU A 185 -10.40 19.73 22.86
C GLU A 185 -9.45 20.34 23.88
N ALA A 186 -8.18 19.91 23.90
CA ALA A 186 -7.15 20.48 24.76
C ALA A 186 -6.90 21.96 24.43
N GLY A 187 -6.91 22.34 23.15
CA GLY A 187 -6.81 23.74 22.73
C GLY A 187 -7.97 24.60 23.25
N ARG A 188 -9.21 24.09 23.19
CA ARG A 188 -10.39 24.76 23.76
C ARG A 188 -10.31 24.88 25.28
N GLN A 189 -9.85 23.85 25.98
CA GLN A 189 -9.64 23.88 27.43
C GLN A 189 -8.58 24.92 27.80
N PHE A 190 -7.45 24.95 27.07
CA PHE A 190 -6.40 25.95 27.30
C PHE A 190 -6.88 27.38 27.06
N ALA A 191 -7.66 27.62 25.99
CA ALA A 191 -8.24 28.93 25.72
C ALA A 191 -9.17 29.39 26.86
N ARG A 192 -10.02 28.49 27.37
CA ARG A 192 -10.88 28.77 28.53
C ARG A 192 -10.06 29.09 29.79
N PHE A 193 -9.03 28.29 30.06
CA PHE A 193 -8.13 28.54 31.19
C PHE A 193 -7.42 29.90 31.08
N SER A 194 -6.91 30.24 29.88
CA SER A 194 -6.27 31.52 29.62
C SER A 194 -7.23 32.69 29.87
N GLN A 195 -8.48 32.57 29.41
CA GLN A 195 -9.50 33.59 29.62
C GLN A 195 -9.82 33.78 31.11
N ILE A 196 -10.08 32.70 31.85
CA ILE A 196 -10.34 32.78 33.30
C ILE A 196 -9.15 33.40 34.05
N SER A 197 -7.92 33.08 33.63
CA SER A 197 -6.72 33.68 34.21
C SER A 197 -6.62 35.18 33.93
N GLU A 198 -6.97 35.62 32.74
CA GLU A 198 -7.00 37.04 32.38
C GLU A 198 -8.06 37.79 33.20
N ASP A 199 -9.26 37.22 33.31
CA ASP A 199 -10.35 37.78 34.11
C ASP A 199 -9.97 37.90 35.59
N LEU A 200 -9.24 36.93 36.15
CA LEU A 200 -8.74 37.01 37.53
C LEU A 200 -7.71 38.13 37.73
N ILE A 201 -6.84 38.36 36.76
CA ILE A 201 -5.85 39.45 36.81
C ILE A 201 -6.56 40.81 36.73
N ASP A 202 -7.50 40.98 35.80
CA ASP A 202 -8.31 42.21 35.69
C ASP A 202 -9.12 42.47 36.97
N LEU A 203 -9.74 41.42 37.52
CA LEU A 203 -10.49 41.52 38.77
C LEU A 203 -9.60 41.92 39.95
N SER A 204 -8.38 41.39 40.03
CA SER A 204 -7.40 41.78 41.04
C SER A 204 -7.05 43.26 40.93
N ARG A 205 -6.79 43.76 39.71
CA ARG A 205 -6.49 45.19 39.47
C ARG A 205 -7.65 46.08 39.88
N ARG A 206 -8.90 45.71 39.56
CA ARG A 206 -10.09 46.47 39.96
C ARG A 206 -10.28 46.50 41.47
N ARG A 207 -10.11 45.37 42.14
CA ARG A 207 -10.16 45.29 43.61
C ARG A 207 -9.12 46.18 44.27
N GLU A 208 -7.90 46.19 43.74
CA GLU A 208 -6.83 47.06 44.23
C GLU A 208 -7.17 48.55 44.03
N ALA A 209 -7.75 48.91 42.88
CA ALA A 209 -8.22 50.27 42.63
C ALA A 209 -9.32 50.70 43.63
N TYR A 210 -10.32 49.86 43.90
CA TYR A 210 -11.36 50.16 44.89
C TYR A 210 -10.79 50.26 46.32
N MET A 211 -9.90 49.35 46.72
CA MET A 211 -9.21 49.43 48.02
C MET A 211 -8.47 50.76 48.19
N ASN A 212 -7.71 51.16 47.17
CA ASN A 212 -6.96 52.41 47.19
C ASN A 212 -7.89 53.64 47.23
N ASN A 213 -9.00 53.60 46.49
CA ASN A 213 -10.02 54.65 46.53
C ASN A 213 -10.68 54.76 47.91
N ILE A 214 -11.06 53.64 48.52
CA ILE A 214 -11.66 53.58 49.87
C ILE A 214 -10.70 54.18 50.90
N ILE A 215 -9.42 53.75 50.90
CA ILE A 215 -8.39 54.27 51.82
C ILE A 215 -8.22 55.78 51.64
N ARG A 216 -8.16 56.26 50.38
CA ARG A 216 -8.05 57.69 50.09
C ARG A 216 -9.25 58.47 50.60
N ARG A 217 -10.48 57.99 50.37
CA ARG A 217 -11.72 58.63 50.83
C ARG A 217 -11.82 58.67 52.36
N TYR A 218 -11.43 57.61 53.06
CA TYR A 218 -11.41 57.63 54.52
C TYR A 218 -10.38 58.60 55.10
N ARG A 219 -9.20 58.74 54.47
CA ARG A 219 -8.23 59.78 54.84
C ARG A 219 -8.80 61.17 54.60
N GLU A 220 -9.39 61.42 53.43
CA GLU A 220 -10.04 62.68 53.11
C GLU A 220 -11.17 63.03 54.10
N ALA A 221 -12.02 62.05 54.45
CA ALA A 221 -13.05 62.24 55.47
C ALA A 221 -12.44 62.55 56.85
N THR A 222 -11.36 61.87 57.23
CA THR A 222 -10.65 62.11 58.51
C THR A 222 -10.03 63.51 58.54
N ASP A 223 -9.42 63.95 57.44
CA ASP A 223 -8.86 65.29 57.32
C ASP A 223 -9.97 66.35 57.40
N GLN A 224 -11.09 66.13 56.72
CA GLN A 224 -12.28 66.99 56.80
C GLN A 224 -12.83 67.07 58.25
N PHE A 225 -12.97 65.93 58.94
CA PHE A 225 -13.36 65.91 60.35
C PHE A 225 -12.39 66.68 61.24
N ARG A 226 -11.08 66.55 61.03
CA ARG A 226 -10.06 67.28 61.78
C ARG A 226 -10.14 68.78 61.53
N THR A 227 -10.33 69.21 60.28
CA THR A 227 -10.50 70.63 59.95
C THR A 227 -11.78 71.22 60.55
N LEU A 228 -12.87 70.44 60.56
CA LEU A 228 -14.14 70.81 61.21
C LEU A 228 -13.94 70.97 62.73
N ALA A 229 -13.25 70.03 63.38
CA ALA A 229 -12.96 70.09 64.81
C ALA A 229 -12.09 71.32 65.18
N LEU A 230 -11.03 71.59 64.41
CA LEU A 230 -10.18 72.76 64.62
C LEU A 230 -10.95 74.09 64.45
N ARG A 231 -11.95 74.14 63.55
CA ARG A 231 -12.84 75.31 63.42
C ARG A 231 -13.75 75.49 64.63
N PHE A 232 -14.26 74.40 65.22
CA PHE A 232 -15.06 74.48 66.44
C PHE A 232 -14.23 74.96 67.63
N ASP A 233 -12.96 74.58 67.72
CA ASP A 233 -12.04 75.04 68.76
C ASP A 233 -11.63 76.53 68.60
N ASN A 234 -11.77 77.12 67.40
CA ASN A 234 -11.38 78.51 67.09
C ASN A 234 -12.59 79.40 66.72
N PRO A 235 -13.29 80.01 67.69
CA PRO A 235 -14.52 80.76 67.44
C PRO A 235 -14.35 82.03 66.59
N ARG A 236 -13.11 82.50 66.38
CA ARG A 236 -12.80 83.61 65.44
C ARG A 236 -12.93 83.22 63.96
N ASP A 237 -12.76 81.94 63.62
CA ASP A 237 -12.88 81.40 62.26
C ASP A 237 -14.24 80.70 62.01
N ALA A 238 -15.11 80.65 63.02
CA ALA A 238 -16.38 79.90 63.03
C ALA A 238 -17.54 80.59 62.28
N THR A 239 -17.29 81.70 61.55
CA THR A 239 -18.33 82.54 60.94
C THR A 239 -18.92 81.98 59.63
N GLY A 240 -18.56 80.76 59.20
CA GLY A 240 -19.04 80.17 57.94
C GLY A 240 -19.32 78.66 57.94
N SER A 241 -20.57 78.32 57.63
CA SER A 241 -21.16 77.06 57.11
C SER A 241 -20.57 75.70 57.56
N SER A 242 -20.58 75.41 58.86
CA SER A 242 -20.33 74.06 59.40
C SER A 242 -21.27 72.97 58.84
N SER A 243 -22.48 73.35 58.40
CA SER A 243 -23.43 72.46 57.72
C SER A 243 -22.92 71.97 56.36
N GLN A 244 -22.22 72.81 55.60
CA GLN A 244 -21.68 72.43 54.30
C GLN A 244 -20.55 71.41 54.43
N ASP A 245 -19.68 71.56 55.42
CA ASP A 245 -18.56 70.62 55.64
C ASP A 245 -19.07 69.24 56.09
N LEU A 246 -20.10 69.19 56.94
CA LEU A 246 -20.78 67.95 57.30
C LEU A 246 -21.38 67.24 56.09
N SER A 247 -21.99 67.99 55.16
CA SER A 247 -22.54 67.41 53.92
C SER A 247 -21.45 66.83 53.00
N ARG A 248 -20.25 67.46 52.95
CA ARG A 248 -19.10 66.94 52.19
C ARG A 248 -18.58 65.64 52.80
N ILE A 249 -18.44 65.59 54.12
CA ILE A 249 -18.02 64.39 54.85
C ILE A 249 -19.00 63.24 54.60
N GLN A 250 -20.31 63.50 54.75
CA GLN A 250 -21.35 62.51 54.48
C GLN A 250 -21.29 61.98 53.04
N ASN A 251 -21.05 62.87 52.07
CA ASN A 251 -20.89 62.48 50.67
C ASN A 251 -19.65 61.57 50.47
N VAL A 252 -18.49 61.94 51.04
CA VAL A 252 -17.27 61.12 50.94
C VAL A 252 -17.46 59.74 51.56
N ILE A 253 -18.13 59.65 52.72
CA ILE A 253 -18.47 58.37 53.36
C ILE A 253 -19.43 57.56 52.48
N SER A 254 -20.47 58.18 51.92
CA SER A 254 -21.43 57.48 51.05
C SER A 254 -20.75 56.89 49.80
N LEU A 255 -19.78 57.60 49.23
CA LEU A 255 -19.00 57.11 48.10
C LEU A 255 -18.04 56.00 48.51
N ALA A 256 -17.48 56.05 49.72
CA ALA A 256 -16.64 54.97 50.26
C ALA A 256 -17.47 53.70 50.54
N ASP A 257 -18.69 53.85 51.05
CA ASP A 257 -19.61 52.72 51.27
C ASP A 257 -20.03 52.08 49.94
N GLU A 258 -20.27 52.87 48.90
CA GLU A 258 -20.55 52.37 47.56
C GLU A 258 -19.34 51.62 46.97
N ASP A 259 -18.13 52.18 47.09
CA ASP A 259 -16.90 51.49 46.68
C ASP A 259 -16.71 50.17 47.46
N MET A 260 -17.10 50.11 48.75
CA MET A 260 -17.05 48.89 49.55
C MET A 260 -18.06 47.83 49.08
N ARG A 261 -19.29 48.23 48.72
CA ARG A 261 -20.28 47.33 48.12
C ARG A 261 -19.78 46.75 46.80
N GLN A 262 -19.18 47.58 45.96
CA GLN A 262 -18.58 47.14 44.70
C GLN A 262 -17.42 46.17 44.94
N LEU A 263 -16.57 46.44 45.93
CA LEU A 263 -15.50 45.52 46.31
C LEU A 263 -16.03 44.15 46.78
N GLN A 264 -17.10 44.11 47.57
CA GLN A 264 -17.74 42.86 48.00
C GLN A 264 -18.28 42.06 46.80
N ALA A 265 -18.91 42.74 45.83
CA ALA A 265 -19.39 42.12 44.60
C ALA A 265 -18.24 41.51 43.78
N LEU A 266 -17.12 42.23 43.62
CA LEU A 266 -15.92 41.72 42.93
C LEU A 266 -15.29 40.54 43.68
N ASN A 267 -15.33 40.53 45.01
CA ASN A 267 -14.81 39.42 45.81
C ASN A 267 -15.66 38.15 45.61
N ALA A 268 -16.98 38.29 45.57
CA ALA A 268 -17.89 37.19 45.24
C ALA A 268 -17.61 36.64 43.82
N GLN A 269 -17.40 37.52 42.84
CA GLN A 269 -17.02 37.12 41.48
C GLN A 269 -15.68 36.36 41.46
N ALA A 270 -14.68 36.81 42.23
CA ALA A 270 -13.37 36.16 42.31
C ALA A 270 -13.49 34.72 42.79
N THR A 271 -14.29 34.47 43.83
CA THR A 271 -14.50 33.12 44.36
C THR A 271 -15.19 32.20 43.35
N ARG A 272 -16.08 32.73 42.50
CA ARG A 272 -16.74 31.97 41.43
C ARG A 272 -15.72 31.58 40.35
N LEU A 273 -14.92 32.53 39.87
CA LEU A 273 -13.88 32.27 38.86
C LEU A 273 -12.79 31.32 39.37
N GLN A 274 -12.39 31.42 40.65
CA GLN A 274 -11.44 30.48 41.25
C GLN A 274 -11.98 29.04 41.29
N ARG A 275 -13.28 28.87 41.61
CA ARG A 275 -13.92 27.55 41.54
C ARG A 275 -13.96 27.03 40.11
N GLU A 276 -14.33 27.87 39.16
CA GLU A 276 -14.35 27.52 37.74
C GLU A 276 -12.97 27.11 37.22
N LEU A 277 -11.91 27.83 37.59
CA LEU A 277 -10.53 27.48 37.28
C LEU A 277 -10.13 26.12 37.87
N SER A 278 -10.52 25.84 39.12
CA SER A 278 -10.25 24.54 39.75
C SER A 278 -10.95 23.38 39.04
N VAL A 279 -12.12 23.63 38.44
CA VAL A 279 -12.86 22.65 37.64
C VAL A 279 -12.22 22.48 36.28
N ALA A 280 -11.82 23.58 35.63
CA ALA A 280 -11.15 23.55 34.32
C ALA A 280 -9.75 22.90 34.34
N ARG A 281 -9.15 22.76 35.53
CA ARG A 281 -7.87 22.08 35.75
C ARG A 281 -7.99 20.56 35.91
N LYS A 282 -9.17 20.04 36.25
CA LYS A 282 -9.43 18.61 36.42
C LYS A 282 -9.81 17.97 35.09
#